data_AF-K9FYE4-F1
#
_entry.id   AF-K9FYE4-F1
#
_cell.length_a   1.000
_cell.length_b   1.000
_cell.length_c   1.000
_cell.angle_alpha   90.00
_cell.angle_beta   90.00
_cell.angle_gamma   90.00
#
_symmetry.space_group_name_H-M   'P 1'
#
loop_
_entity.id
_entity.type
_entity.pdbx_description
1 polymer ?
#
loop_
_entity_poly.entity_id
_entity_poly.type
_entity_poly.pdbx_seq_one_letter_code
_entity_poly.pdbx_strand_id
1 'polypeptide(L)'
;MGTEHFPLLFYELRDAYRYAIERDPSPSVKDLHSFLLATYRMNSLLLQRLFYRDIFVRRYGRIGEPVPLKQLNQSLEKNPSLKEHIISATIPCDDSIDDIHHFFWLPKIKTLAIPKFSEWELLEFENNSHIGTSPVESLKLIDCGAHEEALAAVLSWPAALKTLHYDADQGEWDGHYGDEPANSWTCAAFVRALKSQKTTLTELTMNRPSLDHEGLGNGPRIDLSEFTALHTLRIYHVFFCGWDEPLNVWKGLPRNLEVVEVFLQRYRPHSILMGE
;
A
#
# COMPACT_ATOMS: atom_id res chain seq x y z
N MET A 1 -17.01 4.62 29.74
CA MET A 1 -15.54 4.45 29.68
C MET A 1 -15.10 4.93 28.31
N GLY A 2 -14.36 6.03 28.23
CA GLY A 2 -13.85 6.54 26.96
C GLY A 2 -12.76 5.61 26.46
N THR A 3 -12.92 5.07 25.25
CA THR A 3 -11.83 4.40 24.54
C THR A 3 -10.87 5.48 24.08
N GLU A 4 -9.73 5.63 24.76
CA GLU A 4 -8.62 6.41 24.23
C GLU A 4 -8.19 5.78 22.90
N HIS A 5 -8.44 6.50 21.81
CA HIS A 5 -8.00 6.10 20.48
C HIS A 5 -6.51 6.42 20.36
N PHE A 6 -5.67 5.44 20.67
CA PHE A 6 -4.25 5.52 20.33
C PHE A 6 -4.10 5.36 18.81
N PRO A 7 -3.32 6.22 18.14
CA PRO A 7 -2.98 6.01 16.74
C PRO A 7 -2.24 4.68 16.60
N LEU A 8 -2.67 3.85 15.65
CA LEU A 8 -2.00 2.59 15.33
C LEU A 8 -0.55 2.86 14.96
N LEU A 9 0.35 2.02 15.46
CA LEU A 9 1.77 2.11 15.10
C LEU A 9 1.95 1.70 13.64
N PHE A 10 2.90 2.32 12.95
CA PHE A 10 3.02 2.13 11.50
C PHE A 10 3.26 0.66 11.10
N TYR A 11 3.89 -0.11 11.99
CA TYR A 11 4.16 -1.53 11.78
C TYR A 11 2.93 -2.44 11.99
N GLU A 12 1.86 -1.94 12.61
CA GLU A 12 0.58 -2.65 12.81
C GLU A 12 -0.42 -2.38 11.68
N LEU A 13 -0.16 -1.37 10.83
CA LEU A 13 -1.06 -0.97 9.75
C LEU A 13 -1.34 -2.11 8.78
N ARG A 14 -0.30 -2.88 8.43
CA ARG A 14 -0.41 -4.05 7.56
C ARG A 14 -1.45 -5.05 8.07
N ASP A 15 -1.33 -5.46 9.32
CA ASP A 15 -2.24 -6.44 9.94
C ASP A 15 -3.66 -5.88 10.05
N ALA A 16 -3.80 -4.59 10.32
CA ALA A 16 -5.11 -3.92 10.33
C ALA A 16 -5.76 -3.93 8.94
N TYR A 17 -5.00 -3.65 7.87
CA TYR A 17 -5.49 -3.73 6.49
C TYR A 17 -5.88 -5.16 6.12
N ARG A 18 -5.03 -6.15 6.41
CA ARG A 18 -5.33 -7.57 6.17
C ARG A 18 -6.61 -8.00 6.88
N TYR A 19 -6.72 -7.68 8.16
CA TYR A 19 -7.91 -7.95 8.96
C TYR A 19 -9.17 -7.32 8.35
N ALA A 20 -9.07 -6.07 7.90
CA ALA A 20 -10.19 -5.35 7.32
C ALA A 20 -10.64 -5.94 5.97
N ILE A 21 -9.73 -6.33 5.08
CA ILE A 21 -10.09 -6.79 3.73
C ILE A 21 -10.60 -8.23 3.70
N GLU A 22 -10.19 -9.04 4.67
CA GLU A 22 -10.55 -10.46 4.78
C GLU A 22 -11.84 -10.68 5.58
N ARG A 23 -12.23 -9.73 6.44
CA ARG A 23 -13.42 -9.88 7.30
C ARG A 23 -14.60 -9.03 6.87
N ASP A 24 -15.77 -9.53 7.26
CA ASP A 24 -17.02 -8.78 7.16
C ASP A 24 -16.95 -7.54 8.07
N PRO A 25 -17.51 -6.39 7.65
CA PRO A 25 -17.59 -5.22 8.51
C PRO A 25 -18.37 -5.56 9.79
N SER A 26 -18.02 -4.87 10.87
CA SER A 26 -18.68 -5.05 12.16
C SER A 26 -20.20 -4.81 12.05
N PRO A 27 -21.01 -5.43 12.93
CA PRO A 27 -22.46 -5.21 12.93
C PRO A 27 -22.84 -3.73 13.00
N SER A 28 -22.12 -2.93 13.79
CA SER A 28 -22.38 -1.48 13.89
C SER A 28 -22.17 -0.73 12.57
N VAL A 29 -21.17 -1.09 11.78
CA VAL A 29 -20.95 -0.51 10.44
C VAL A 29 -22.06 -0.95 9.49
N LYS A 30 -22.48 -2.22 9.56
CA LYS A 30 -23.62 -2.74 8.79
C LYS A 30 -24.92 -2.03 9.15
N ASP A 31 -25.19 -1.84 10.44
CA ASP A 31 -26.38 -1.15 10.95
C ASP A 31 -26.39 0.32 10.54
N LEU A 32 -25.23 0.99 10.59
CA LEU A 32 -25.08 2.35 10.07
C LEU A 32 -25.38 2.40 8.57
N HIS A 33 -24.81 1.50 7.78
CA HIS A 33 -25.10 1.41 6.34
C HIS A 33 -26.59 1.16 6.08
N SER A 34 -27.22 0.23 6.80
CA SER A 34 -28.64 -0.07 6.68
C SER A 34 -29.53 1.12 7.08
N PHE A 35 -29.19 1.82 8.16
CA PHE A 35 -29.90 3.01 8.61
C PHE A 35 -29.86 4.13 7.56
N LEU A 36 -28.68 4.36 6.99
CA LEU A 36 -28.47 5.36 5.95
C LEU A 36 -29.22 4.95 4.65
N LEU A 37 -29.25 3.67 4.28
CA LEU A 37 -30.00 3.19 3.10
C LEU A 37 -31.52 3.27 3.26
N ALA A 38 -32.05 3.09 4.47
CA ALA A 38 -33.49 3.10 4.76
C ALA A 38 -34.15 4.47 4.56
N THR A 39 -33.37 5.56 4.52
CA THR A 39 -33.88 6.93 4.39
C THR A 39 -33.75 7.44 2.95
N TYR A 40 -34.74 7.11 2.11
CA TYR A 40 -34.78 7.46 0.66
C TYR A 40 -34.46 8.93 0.33
N ARG A 41 -34.95 9.89 1.14
CA ARG A 41 -34.67 11.32 0.96
C ARG A 41 -33.26 11.74 1.36
N MET A 42 -32.63 11.05 2.31
CA MET A 42 -31.23 11.27 2.64
C MET A 42 -30.31 10.58 1.61
N ASN A 43 -30.77 9.45 1.05
CA ASN A 43 -30.00 8.63 0.12
C ASN A 43 -29.53 9.41 -1.11
N SER A 44 -30.45 10.16 -1.77
CA SER A 44 -30.14 10.86 -3.01
C SER A 44 -29.38 12.19 -2.86
N LEU A 45 -29.55 12.92 -1.75
CA LEU A 45 -29.02 14.29 -1.61
C LEU A 45 -27.73 14.40 -0.77
N LEU A 46 -27.55 13.52 0.22
CA LEU A 46 -26.44 13.63 1.18
C LEU A 46 -25.62 12.34 1.25
N LEU A 47 -26.29 11.19 1.18
CA LEU A 47 -25.64 9.93 1.53
C LEU A 47 -24.84 9.34 0.38
N GLN A 48 -25.28 9.46 -0.89
CA GLN A 48 -24.46 9.00 -2.03
C GLN A 48 -23.06 9.60 -1.99
N ARG A 49 -22.94 10.91 -1.75
CA ARG A 49 -21.63 11.55 -1.64
C ARG A 49 -20.82 11.04 -0.45
N LEU A 50 -21.46 10.75 0.68
CA LEU A 50 -20.77 10.26 1.88
C LEU A 50 -20.34 8.79 1.74
N PHE A 51 -21.19 7.93 1.18
CA PHE A 51 -20.92 6.51 0.99
C PHE A 51 -19.82 6.23 -0.03
N TYR A 52 -19.77 7.03 -1.09
CA TYR A 52 -18.75 6.89 -2.13
C TYR A 52 -17.51 7.74 -1.88
N ARG A 53 -17.46 8.51 -0.78
CA ARG A 53 -16.29 9.32 -0.44
C ARG A 53 -15.08 8.46 -0.16
N ASP A 54 -15.27 7.49 0.72
CA ASP A 54 -14.22 6.61 1.23
C ASP A 54 -14.66 5.18 0.95
N ILE A 55 -14.09 4.61 -0.11
CA ILE A 55 -14.45 3.27 -0.57
C ILE A 55 -13.52 2.25 0.05
N PHE A 56 -14.12 1.15 0.50
CA PHE A 56 -13.40 -0.01 0.98
C PHE A 56 -13.95 -1.27 0.29
N VAL A 57 -13.13 -1.91 -0.53
CA VAL A 57 -13.49 -3.14 -1.24
C VAL A 57 -12.89 -4.34 -0.52
N ARG A 58 -13.75 -5.30 -0.18
CA ARG A 58 -13.30 -6.57 0.40
C ARG A 58 -12.71 -7.46 -0.68
N ARG A 59 -11.74 -8.28 -0.28
CA ARG A 59 -11.11 -9.26 -1.17
C ARG A 59 -12.11 -10.33 -1.60
N TYR A 60 -12.80 -10.92 -0.62
CA TYR A 60 -13.72 -12.02 -0.86
C TYR A 60 -15.18 -11.59 -0.72
N GLY A 61 -15.99 -12.03 -1.69
CA GLY A 61 -17.45 -11.97 -1.62
C GLY A 61 -18.03 -13.10 -0.78
N ARG A 62 -19.35 -13.06 -0.56
CA ARG A 62 -20.06 -14.21 0.02
C ARG A 62 -20.23 -15.29 -1.03
N ILE A 63 -20.32 -16.55 -0.59
CA ILE A 63 -20.56 -17.69 -1.49
C ILE A 63 -21.82 -17.43 -2.31
N GLY A 64 -21.69 -17.46 -3.64
CA GLY A 64 -22.79 -17.24 -4.59
C GLY A 64 -23.06 -15.76 -4.94
N GLU A 65 -22.37 -14.80 -4.34
CA GLU A 65 -22.46 -13.38 -4.71
C GLU A 65 -21.33 -12.97 -5.67
N PRO A 66 -21.56 -11.99 -6.58
CA PRO A 66 -20.48 -11.43 -7.39
C PRO A 66 -19.36 -10.86 -6.51
N VAL A 67 -18.11 -10.96 -6.99
CA VAL A 67 -16.93 -10.40 -6.31
C VAL A 67 -17.16 -8.91 -6.01
N PRO A 68 -16.85 -8.40 -4.79
CA PRO A 68 -17.15 -7.03 -4.39
C PRO A 68 -16.62 -5.96 -5.36
N LEU A 69 -15.42 -6.16 -5.91
CA LEU A 69 -14.86 -5.26 -6.92
C LEU A 69 -15.72 -5.17 -8.19
N LYS A 70 -16.22 -6.31 -8.68
CA LYS A 70 -17.13 -6.36 -9.84
C LYS A 70 -18.44 -5.62 -9.55
N GLN A 71 -18.98 -5.75 -8.34
CA GLN A 71 -20.19 -5.02 -7.94
C GLN A 71 -19.97 -3.50 -7.90
N LEU A 72 -18.81 -3.06 -7.41
CA LEU A 72 -18.43 -1.65 -7.41
C LEU A 72 -18.32 -1.14 -8.85
N ASN A 73 -17.57 -1.83 -9.71
CA ASN A 73 -17.39 -1.42 -11.11
C ASN A 73 -18.73 -1.32 -11.83
N GLN A 74 -19.62 -2.30 -11.68
CA GLN A 74 -20.98 -2.24 -12.22
C GLN A 74 -21.78 -1.05 -11.69
N SER A 75 -21.59 -0.66 -10.43
CA SER A 75 -22.27 0.50 -9.84
C SER A 75 -21.74 1.81 -10.43
N LEU A 76 -20.43 1.92 -10.63
CA LEU A 76 -19.77 3.08 -11.23
C LEU A 76 -20.07 3.19 -12.74
N GLU A 77 -20.28 2.08 -13.43
CA GLU A 77 -20.72 2.04 -14.82
C GLU A 77 -22.18 2.49 -14.96
N LYS A 78 -23.07 1.97 -14.10
CA LYS A 78 -24.50 2.33 -14.09
C LYS A 78 -24.71 3.80 -13.71
N ASN A 79 -23.87 4.34 -12.84
CA ASN A 79 -23.94 5.73 -12.44
C ASN A 79 -22.53 6.38 -12.37
N PRO A 80 -22.03 6.91 -13.51
CA PRO A 80 -20.71 7.52 -13.59
C PRO A 80 -20.51 8.71 -12.65
N SER A 81 -21.58 9.41 -12.26
CA SER A 81 -21.49 10.55 -11.35
C SER A 81 -20.95 10.18 -9.96
N LEU A 82 -21.03 8.90 -9.57
CA LEU A 82 -20.48 8.42 -8.30
C LEU A 82 -18.96 8.56 -8.24
N LYS A 83 -18.27 8.51 -9.39
CA LYS A 83 -16.81 8.68 -9.50
C LYS A 83 -16.35 10.04 -8.98
N GLU A 84 -17.20 11.07 -9.10
CA GLU A 84 -16.94 12.45 -8.65
C GLU A 84 -16.93 12.62 -7.12
N HIS A 85 -17.31 11.57 -6.38
CA HIS A 85 -17.40 11.60 -4.93
C HIS A 85 -16.22 10.90 -4.25
N ILE A 86 -15.51 10.03 -4.97
CA ILE A 86 -14.44 9.19 -4.42
C ILE A 86 -13.18 10.03 -4.15
N ILE A 87 -12.76 10.06 -2.89
CA ILE A 87 -11.58 10.78 -2.40
C ILE A 87 -10.54 9.78 -1.87
N SER A 88 -10.98 8.71 -1.23
CA SER A 88 -10.13 7.63 -0.76
C SER A 88 -10.68 6.29 -1.19
N ALA A 89 -9.80 5.35 -1.56
CA ALA A 89 -10.20 4.00 -1.89
C ALA A 89 -9.19 2.98 -1.36
N THR A 90 -9.68 1.85 -0.84
CA THR A 90 -8.88 0.65 -0.59
C THR A 90 -9.40 -0.46 -1.50
N ILE A 91 -8.60 -0.82 -2.50
CA ILE A 91 -8.97 -1.77 -3.55
C ILE A 91 -7.92 -2.88 -3.60
N PRO A 92 -8.25 -4.12 -3.18
CA PRO A 92 -7.36 -5.27 -3.33
C PRO A 92 -6.99 -5.47 -4.80
N CYS A 93 -5.70 -5.62 -5.06
CA CYS A 93 -5.15 -6.11 -6.31
C CYS A 93 -4.95 -7.61 -6.11
N ASP A 94 -5.75 -8.43 -6.77
CA ASP A 94 -5.63 -9.89 -6.65
C ASP A 94 -4.75 -10.44 -7.77
N ASP A 95 -5.22 -10.33 -9.00
CA ASP A 95 -4.58 -10.97 -10.15
C ASP A 95 -3.76 -9.97 -10.99
N SER A 96 -4.29 -8.77 -11.25
CA SER A 96 -3.59 -7.76 -12.06
C SER A 96 -3.98 -6.33 -11.69
N ILE A 97 -3.03 -5.41 -11.87
CA ILE A 97 -3.29 -3.97 -11.72
C ILE A 97 -4.27 -3.44 -12.77
N ASP A 98 -4.44 -4.13 -13.90
CA ASP A 98 -5.32 -3.72 -14.99
C ASP A 98 -6.79 -3.63 -14.55
N ASP A 99 -7.19 -4.45 -13.58
CA ASP A 99 -8.56 -4.41 -13.03
C ASP A 99 -8.83 -3.14 -12.22
N ILE A 100 -7.78 -2.47 -11.74
CA ILE A 100 -7.89 -1.39 -10.75
C ILE A 100 -7.17 -0.09 -11.17
N HIS A 101 -6.40 -0.08 -12.24
CA HIS A 101 -5.62 1.09 -12.65
C HIS A 101 -6.50 2.33 -12.85
N HIS A 102 -7.71 2.16 -13.39
CA HIS A 102 -8.67 3.26 -13.61
C HIS A 102 -9.02 4.06 -12.33
N PHE A 103 -8.86 3.48 -11.13
CA PHE A 103 -9.07 4.19 -9.86
C PHE A 103 -8.04 5.31 -9.64
N PHE A 104 -6.84 5.22 -10.24
CA PHE A 104 -5.83 6.28 -10.14
C PHE A 104 -6.27 7.57 -10.82
N TRP A 105 -7.17 7.52 -11.80
CA TRP A 105 -7.61 8.69 -12.59
C TRP A 105 -9.01 9.17 -12.22
N LEU A 106 -9.53 8.77 -11.06
CA LEU A 106 -10.78 9.34 -10.58
C LEU A 106 -10.60 10.83 -10.26
N PRO A 107 -11.55 11.72 -10.61
CA PRO A 107 -11.31 13.18 -10.61
C PRO A 107 -10.89 13.78 -9.27
N LYS A 108 -11.31 13.17 -8.15
CA LYS A 108 -11.04 13.66 -6.80
C LYS A 108 -10.28 12.68 -5.91
N ILE A 109 -9.80 11.56 -6.46
CA ILE A 109 -9.03 10.61 -5.66
C ILE A 109 -7.75 11.28 -5.15
N LYS A 110 -7.48 11.08 -3.88
CA LYS A 110 -6.28 11.59 -3.19
C LYS A 110 -5.53 10.48 -2.49
N THR A 111 -6.25 9.50 -1.95
CA THR A 111 -5.66 8.37 -1.24
C THR A 111 -6.06 7.07 -1.90
N LEU A 112 -5.09 6.24 -2.23
CA LEU A 112 -5.33 4.90 -2.76
C LEU A 112 -4.52 3.90 -1.94
N ALA A 113 -5.20 2.87 -1.42
CA ALA A 113 -4.56 1.73 -0.79
C ALA A 113 -4.79 0.50 -1.67
N ILE A 114 -3.71 -0.18 -2.00
CA ILE A 114 -3.67 -1.34 -2.88
C ILE A 114 -3.01 -2.50 -2.11
N PRO A 115 -3.83 -3.33 -1.44
CA PRO A 115 -3.36 -4.60 -0.91
C PRO A 115 -2.99 -5.59 -2.01
N LYS A 116 -1.92 -6.36 -1.81
CA LYS A 116 -1.52 -7.53 -2.62
C LYS A 116 -1.15 -7.24 -4.07
N PHE A 117 -0.62 -6.04 -4.34
CA PHE A 117 -0.05 -5.74 -5.65
C PHE A 117 1.24 -6.56 -5.86
N SER A 118 1.15 -7.58 -6.70
CA SER A 118 2.22 -8.56 -6.93
C SER A 118 2.44 -8.83 -8.41
N GLU A 119 2.53 -7.77 -9.22
CA GLU A 119 2.75 -7.88 -10.67
C GLU A 119 4.23 -8.10 -11.00
N TRP A 120 4.50 -9.04 -11.91
CA TRP A 120 5.85 -9.45 -12.29
C TRP A 120 6.24 -8.91 -13.66
N GLU A 121 5.24 -8.79 -14.54
CA GLU A 121 5.43 -8.41 -15.93
C GLU A 121 5.44 -6.88 -16.10
N LEU A 122 6.03 -6.46 -17.22
CA LEU A 122 5.96 -5.07 -17.65
C LEU A 122 4.51 -4.69 -17.95
N LEU A 123 4.05 -3.60 -17.37
CA LEU A 123 2.75 -3.04 -17.72
C LEU A 123 2.83 -2.39 -19.11
N GLU A 124 2.23 -3.04 -20.09
CA GLU A 124 2.19 -2.56 -21.47
C GLU A 124 1.06 -1.55 -21.65
N PHE A 125 1.42 -0.29 -21.84
CA PHE A 125 0.49 0.77 -22.24
C PHE A 125 0.77 1.19 -23.69
N GLU A 126 -0.29 1.49 -24.45
CA GLU A 126 -0.15 1.99 -25.84
C GLU A 126 0.75 3.23 -25.94
N ASN A 127 0.76 4.07 -24.89
CA ASN A 127 1.62 5.24 -24.79
C ASN A 127 1.83 5.68 -23.33
N ASN A 128 2.77 6.62 -23.13
CA ASN A 128 3.16 7.17 -21.83
C ASN A 128 2.33 8.40 -21.40
N SER A 129 1.17 8.66 -22.00
CA SER A 129 0.35 9.86 -21.68
C SER A 129 -0.20 9.86 -20.26
N HIS A 130 -0.25 8.70 -19.62
CA HIS A 130 -0.79 8.48 -18.30
C HIS A 130 0.21 8.83 -17.17
N ILE A 131 1.51 8.92 -17.49
CA ILE A 131 2.59 9.23 -16.53
C ILE A 131 2.43 10.64 -15.98
N GLY A 132 2.47 10.78 -14.66
CA GLY A 132 2.43 12.06 -13.96
C GLY A 132 1.10 12.80 -14.10
N THR A 133 0.00 12.08 -14.36
CA THR A 133 -1.34 12.69 -14.55
C THR A 133 -2.33 12.36 -13.45
N SER A 134 -2.10 11.30 -12.68
CA SER A 134 -3.01 10.89 -11.61
C SER A 134 -3.01 11.92 -10.45
N PRO A 135 -4.19 12.30 -9.93
CA PRO A 135 -4.30 13.23 -8.80
C PRO A 135 -4.00 12.62 -7.42
N VAL A 136 -3.65 11.32 -7.35
CA VAL A 136 -3.30 10.62 -6.11
C VAL A 136 -2.10 11.30 -5.44
N GLU A 137 -2.23 11.60 -4.15
CA GLU A 137 -1.19 12.23 -3.32
C GLU A 137 -0.69 11.28 -2.21
N SER A 138 -1.49 10.26 -1.86
CA SER A 138 -1.17 9.24 -0.86
C SER A 138 -1.41 7.86 -1.44
N LEU A 139 -0.35 7.05 -1.49
CA LEU A 139 -0.41 5.68 -1.99
C LEU A 139 0.04 4.74 -0.88
N LYS A 140 -0.73 3.67 -0.67
CA LYS A 140 -0.39 2.61 0.28
C LYS A 140 -0.36 1.28 -0.45
N LEU A 141 0.83 0.74 -0.66
CA LEU A 141 1.04 -0.59 -1.23
C LEU A 141 1.22 -1.55 -0.06
N ILE A 142 0.16 -2.26 0.28
CA ILE A 142 0.11 -3.19 1.42
C ILE A 142 0.36 -4.59 0.89
N ASP A 143 1.21 -5.39 1.52
CA ASP A 143 1.56 -6.73 1.00
C ASP A 143 2.05 -6.66 -0.47
N CYS A 144 2.96 -5.75 -0.78
CA CYS A 144 3.39 -5.49 -2.16
C CYS A 144 4.54 -6.40 -2.58
N GLY A 145 4.26 -7.28 -3.53
CA GLY A 145 5.18 -8.19 -4.19
C GLY A 145 5.51 -7.79 -5.63
N ALA A 146 5.33 -6.52 -6.03
CA ALA A 146 5.62 -6.11 -7.40
C ALA A 146 7.13 -5.99 -7.69
N HIS A 147 7.55 -6.39 -8.89
CA HIS A 147 8.93 -6.22 -9.38
C HIS A 147 9.25 -4.76 -9.72
N GLU A 148 10.54 -4.45 -9.93
CA GLU A 148 11.02 -3.08 -10.14
C GLU A 148 10.26 -2.35 -11.26
N GLU A 149 10.08 -3.01 -12.40
CA GLU A 149 9.47 -2.41 -13.58
C GLU A 149 7.99 -2.09 -13.37
N ALA A 150 7.21 -3.06 -12.86
CA ALA A 150 5.80 -2.87 -12.54
C ALA A 150 5.60 -1.82 -11.44
N LEU A 151 6.46 -1.85 -10.41
CA LEU A 151 6.45 -0.87 -9.33
C LEU A 151 6.78 0.53 -9.85
N ALA A 152 7.81 0.65 -10.70
CA ALA A 152 8.20 1.93 -11.31
C ALA A 152 7.08 2.50 -12.18
N ALA A 153 6.39 1.66 -12.95
CA ALA A 153 5.24 2.06 -13.74
C ALA A 153 4.15 2.66 -12.84
N VAL A 154 3.68 1.94 -11.82
CA VAL A 154 2.63 2.44 -10.91
C VAL A 154 3.06 3.72 -10.18
N LEU A 155 4.31 3.80 -9.70
CA LEU A 155 4.83 4.98 -9.02
C LEU A 155 5.06 6.17 -9.97
N SER A 156 5.05 5.95 -11.28
CA SER A 156 5.12 7.03 -12.28
C SER A 156 3.77 7.68 -12.57
N TRP A 157 2.64 7.04 -12.21
CA TRP A 157 1.30 7.57 -12.55
C TRP A 157 0.91 8.83 -11.77
N PRO A 158 1.15 8.93 -10.44
CA PRO A 158 0.84 10.14 -9.68
C PRO A 158 1.64 11.35 -10.17
N ALA A 159 0.96 12.49 -10.31
CA ALA A 159 1.60 13.75 -10.70
C ALA A 159 2.55 14.29 -9.62
N ALA A 160 2.19 14.13 -8.35
CA ALA A 160 2.97 14.60 -7.20
C ALA A 160 2.62 13.78 -5.96
N LEU A 161 3.16 12.55 -5.88
CA LEU A 161 2.96 11.69 -4.71
C LEU A 161 3.67 12.32 -3.51
N LYS A 162 2.92 12.56 -2.43
CA LYS A 162 3.44 13.13 -1.18
C LYS A 162 3.77 12.05 -0.16
N THR A 163 2.88 11.08 -0.03
CA THR A 163 3.03 10.02 0.99
C THR A 163 3.01 8.65 0.35
N LEU A 164 3.97 7.81 0.71
CA LEU A 164 4.02 6.41 0.32
C LEU A 164 4.13 5.54 1.55
N HIS A 165 3.19 4.61 1.70
CA HIS A 165 3.31 3.46 2.60
C HIS A 165 3.62 2.23 1.76
N TYR A 166 4.75 1.58 2.01
CA TYR A 166 5.21 0.41 1.28
C TYR A 166 5.47 -0.74 2.27
N ASP A 167 4.57 -1.71 2.30
CA ASP A 167 4.79 -2.99 2.98
C ASP A 167 5.32 -3.98 1.96
N ALA A 168 6.63 -4.24 1.98
CA ALA A 168 7.24 -5.23 1.11
C ALA A 168 6.74 -6.63 1.48
N ASP A 169 6.34 -7.43 0.49
CA ASP A 169 5.95 -8.83 0.69
C ASP A 169 6.69 -9.76 -0.26
N GLN A 170 7.15 -10.87 0.29
CA GLN A 170 8.02 -11.83 -0.39
C GLN A 170 7.33 -13.11 -0.82
N GLY A 171 6.05 -13.29 -0.49
CA GLY A 171 5.34 -14.53 -0.76
C GLY A 171 5.44 -14.98 -2.22
N GLU A 172 5.57 -14.02 -3.13
CA GLU A 172 5.71 -14.26 -4.57
C GLU A 172 7.18 -14.19 -5.06
N TRP A 173 8.09 -13.52 -4.35
CA TRP A 173 9.51 -13.34 -4.78
C TRP A 173 10.39 -14.56 -4.51
N ASP A 174 10.02 -15.41 -3.54
CA ASP A 174 10.68 -16.70 -3.30
C ASP A 174 10.20 -17.73 -4.34
N GLY A 175 10.45 -17.40 -5.61
CA GLY A 175 10.31 -18.31 -6.74
C GLY A 175 11.46 -19.31 -6.76
N HIS A 176 11.36 -20.38 -5.98
CA HIS A 176 12.00 -21.64 -6.36
C HIS A 176 11.21 -22.28 -7.53
N TYR A 177 11.30 -21.68 -8.71
CA TYR A 177 10.85 -22.30 -9.95
C TYR A 177 12.04 -22.48 -10.89
N GLY A 178 12.82 -23.54 -10.66
CA GLY A 178 13.89 -23.97 -11.57
C GLY A 178 15.30 -23.47 -11.22
N ASP A 179 16.16 -23.40 -12.25
CA ASP A 179 17.59 -23.05 -12.17
C ASP A 179 17.88 -21.55 -12.39
N GLU A 180 16.85 -20.72 -12.61
CA GLU A 180 17.02 -19.28 -12.84
C GLU A 180 17.14 -18.53 -11.50
N PRO A 181 18.13 -17.64 -11.35
CA PRO A 181 18.23 -16.82 -10.16
C PRO A 181 17.00 -15.91 -10.07
N ALA A 182 16.26 -15.99 -8.96
CA ALA A 182 15.12 -15.12 -8.72
C ALA A 182 15.55 -13.65 -8.84
N ASN A 183 14.77 -12.84 -9.57
CA ASN A 183 14.94 -11.40 -9.61
C ASN A 183 14.64 -10.82 -8.22
N SER A 184 15.65 -10.83 -7.36
CA SER A 184 15.51 -10.41 -5.97
C SER A 184 15.15 -8.93 -5.88
N TRP A 185 14.15 -8.62 -5.06
CA TRP A 185 13.88 -7.25 -4.66
C TRP A 185 15.06 -6.67 -3.88
N THR A 186 15.43 -5.42 -4.15
CA THR A 186 16.50 -4.71 -3.42
C THR A 186 16.08 -3.27 -3.09
N CYS A 187 16.66 -2.69 -2.03
CA CYS A 187 16.46 -1.27 -1.74
C CYS A 187 16.85 -0.37 -2.92
N ALA A 188 17.89 -0.75 -3.67
CA ALA A 188 18.32 0.01 -4.85
C ALA A 188 17.28 -0.02 -5.98
N ALA A 189 16.67 -1.18 -6.25
CA ALA A 189 15.56 -1.32 -7.19
C ALA A 189 14.35 -0.48 -6.76
N PHE A 190 13.97 -0.56 -5.48
CA PHE A 190 12.90 0.27 -4.91
C PHE A 190 13.17 1.77 -5.07
N VAL A 191 14.39 2.23 -4.78
CA VAL A 191 14.78 3.63 -4.95
C VAL A 191 14.72 4.07 -6.42
N ARG A 192 15.14 3.22 -7.36
CA ARG A 192 15.01 3.50 -8.79
C ARG A 192 13.55 3.60 -9.22
N ALA A 193 12.68 2.73 -8.72
CA ALA A 193 11.24 2.78 -8.99
C ALA A 193 10.60 4.08 -8.47
N LEU A 194 11.12 4.65 -7.38
CA LEU A 194 10.64 5.92 -6.81
C LEU A 194 11.13 7.19 -7.52
N LYS A 195 11.99 7.08 -8.53
CA LYS A 195 12.70 8.22 -9.13
C LYS A 195 11.76 9.33 -9.63
N SER A 196 10.57 8.99 -10.13
CA SER A 196 9.55 9.94 -10.58
C SER A 196 9.05 10.87 -9.48
N GLN A 197 9.11 10.44 -8.21
CA GLN A 197 8.58 11.16 -7.05
C GLN A 197 9.66 11.79 -6.16
N LYS A 198 10.91 11.82 -6.63
CA LYS A 198 12.08 12.29 -5.87
C LYS A 198 11.93 13.72 -5.30
N THR A 199 11.23 14.60 -5.99
CA THR A 199 11.07 16.02 -5.60
C THR A 199 9.75 16.32 -4.88
N THR A 200 8.85 15.34 -4.79
CA THR A 200 7.47 15.51 -4.29
C THR A 200 7.20 14.69 -3.05
N LEU A 201 7.90 13.56 -2.89
CA LEU A 201 7.71 12.64 -1.77
C LEU A 201 8.19 13.28 -0.47
N THR A 202 7.26 13.47 0.47
CA THR A 202 7.46 14.13 1.75
C THR A 202 7.47 13.16 2.93
N GLU A 203 6.75 12.05 2.80
CA GLU A 203 6.68 10.99 3.80
C GLU A 203 6.81 9.60 3.16
N LEU A 204 7.71 8.80 3.73
CA LEU A 204 7.94 7.41 3.33
C LEU A 204 7.82 6.51 4.55
N THR A 205 6.91 5.55 4.48
CA THR A 205 6.80 4.43 5.42
C THR A 205 7.19 3.15 4.70
N MET A 206 8.16 2.41 5.24
CA MET A 206 8.62 1.13 4.72
C MET A 206 8.59 0.08 5.82
N ASN A 207 7.90 -1.03 5.56
CA ASN A 207 7.77 -2.13 6.50
C ASN A 207 7.80 -3.48 5.77
N ARG A 208 7.92 -4.58 6.52
CA ARG A 208 7.93 -5.95 5.98
C ARG A 208 7.37 -6.96 7.00
N PRO A 209 6.96 -8.17 6.57
CA PRO A 209 6.77 -9.29 7.49
C PRO A 209 8.01 -9.57 8.31
N SER A 210 7.76 -9.96 9.56
CA SER A 210 8.72 -10.56 10.48
C SER A 210 9.19 -11.98 10.09
N LEU A 211 8.77 -12.53 8.93
CA LEU A 211 8.96 -13.93 8.55
C LEU A 211 10.32 -14.23 7.89
N ASP A 212 10.75 -15.48 8.08
CA ASP A 212 12.04 -16.14 7.83
C ASP A 212 12.43 -16.35 6.36
N HIS A 213 11.77 -15.67 5.41
CA HIS A 213 12.10 -15.75 3.99
C HIS A 213 13.32 -14.88 3.69
N GLU A 214 14.39 -15.50 3.19
CA GLU A 214 15.77 -15.00 3.25
C GLU A 214 16.09 -13.88 2.23
N GLY A 215 15.22 -13.61 1.24
CA GLY A 215 15.57 -12.69 0.16
C GLY A 215 15.52 -11.18 0.51
N LEU A 216 14.66 -10.74 1.44
CA LEU A 216 14.54 -9.31 1.85
C LEU A 216 15.69 -8.85 2.76
N GLY A 217 16.59 -9.76 3.12
CA GLY A 217 17.75 -9.50 3.98
C GLY A 217 19.03 -9.13 3.23
N ASN A 218 19.10 -9.40 1.93
CA ASN A 218 20.37 -9.39 1.17
C ASN A 218 20.60 -8.12 0.33
N GLY A 219 19.74 -7.10 0.48
CA GLY A 219 19.86 -5.86 -0.26
C GLY A 219 20.81 -4.85 0.39
N PRO A 220 21.51 -4.00 -0.39
CA PRO A 220 22.23 -2.86 0.16
C PRO A 220 21.27 -1.95 0.95
N ARG A 221 21.82 -1.17 1.87
CA ARG A 221 21.06 -0.16 2.63
C ARG A 221 20.33 0.79 1.69
N ILE A 222 19.17 1.28 2.13
CA ILE A 222 18.43 2.25 1.34
C ILE A 222 19.22 3.57 1.23
N ASP A 223 19.27 4.13 0.02
CA ASP A 223 19.83 5.44 -0.26
C ASP A 223 18.71 6.39 -0.73
N LEU A 224 18.34 7.31 0.15
CA LEU A 224 17.36 8.37 -0.03
C LEU A 224 18.01 9.76 -0.05
N SER A 225 19.33 9.85 -0.19
CA SER A 225 20.08 11.13 -0.13
C SER A 225 19.59 12.15 -1.15
N GLU A 226 19.05 11.66 -2.27
CA GLU A 226 18.50 12.44 -3.37
C GLU A 226 17.06 12.95 -3.12
N PHE A 227 16.32 12.42 -2.15
CA PHE A 227 14.92 12.75 -1.88
C PHE A 227 14.81 14.00 -1.00
N THR A 228 15.18 15.14 -1.57
CA THR A 228 15.30 16.42 -0.84
C THR A 228 14.00 16.96 -0.23
N ALA A 229 12.83 16.52 -0.71
CA ALA A 229 11.53 16.89 -0.14
C ALA A 229 11.12 16.02 1.05
N LEU A 230 11.81 14.89 1.30
CA LEU A 230 11.46 13.93 2.33
C LEU A 230 11.83 14.47 3.72
N HIS A 231 10.82 14.62 4.57
CA HIS A 231 10.98 15.10 5.95
C HIS A 231 10.58 14.06 6.99
N THR A 232 9.77 13.06 6.62
CA THR A 232 9.36 11.98 7.51
C THR A 232 9.74 10.62 6.93
N LEU A 233 10.52 9.84 7.68
CA LEU A 233 10.86 8.46 7.35
C LEU A 233 10.44 7.52 8.49
N ARG A 234 9.60 6.55 8.18
CA ARG A 234 9.27 5.41 9.06
C ARG A 234 9.77 4.15 8.41
N ILE A 235 10.65 3.41 9.07
CA ILE A 235 11.39 2.36 8.38
C ILE A 235 11.65 1.16 9.28
N TYR A 236 11.49 -0.04 8.72
CA TYR A 236 11.96 -1.27 9.33
C TYR A 236 13.48 -1.31 9.35
N HIS A 237 14.07 -1.69 10.49
CA HIS A 237 15.52 -1.62 10.67
C HIS A 237 16.33 -2.36 9.58
N VAL A 238 15.84 -3.49 9.05
CA VAL A 238 16.52 -4.25 7.99
C VAL A 238 16.81 -3.39 6.75
N PHE A 239 15.87 -2.53 6.34
CA PHE A 239 16.08 -1.62 5.19
C PHE A 239 17.04 -0.47 5.52
N PHE A 240 17.11 -0.10 6.79
CA PHE A 240 17.85 1.06 7.26
C PHE A 240 19.32 0.75 7.57
N CYS A 241 19.59 -0.24 8.44
CA CYS A 241 20.94 -0.61 8.85
C CYS A 241 21.49 -1.86 8.14
N GLY A 242 20.63 -2.67 7.52
CA GLY A 242 21.00 -4.04 7.13
C GLY A 242 21.24 -4.93 8.36
N TRP A 243 21.85 -6.09 8.14
CA TRP A 243 22.26 -7.00 9.21
C TRP A 243 23.67 -6.70 9.76
N ASP A 244 24.50 -5.96 9.00
CA ASP A 244 25.87 -5.60 9.36
C ASP A 244 25.97 -4.32 10.22
N GLU A 245 27.16 -4.07 10.79
CA GLU A 245 27.44 -2.95 11.71
C GLU A 245 26.85 -1.60 11.24
N PRO A 246 26.04 -0.91 12.07
CA PRO A 246 25.24 0.26 11.70
C PRO A 246 26.05 1.55 11.44
N LEU A 247 27.34 1.45 11.14
CA LEU A 247 28.20 2.59 10.87
C LEU A 247 27.80 3.27 9.55
N ASN A 248 27.68 4.60 9.57
CA ASN A 248 27.39 5.45 8.40
C ASN A 248 26.00 5.32 7.78
N VAL A 249 25.00 4.74 8.47
CA VAL A 249 23.61 4.64 7.96
C VAL A 249 23.01 6.00 7.59
N TRP A 250 23.44 7.08 8.26
CA TRP A 250 23.00 8.44 8.00
C TRP A 250 23.44 9.00 6.65
N LYS A 251 24.44 8.41 5.96
CA LYS A 251 24.93 8.92 4.67
C LYS A 251 23.89 8.76 3.55
N GLY A 252 23.04 7.74 3.65
CA GLY A 252 21.93 7.52 2.72
C GLY A 252 20.67 8.31 3.06
N LEU A 253 20.67 9.15 4.10
CA LEU A 253 19.50 9.93 4.48
C LEU A 253 19.52 11.33 3.83
N PRO A 254 18.35 11.87 3.46
CA PRO A 254 18.25 13.24 2.99
C PRO A 254 18.55 14.21 4.13
N ARG A 255 19.15 15.36 3.79
CA ARG A 255 19.57 16.37 4.78
C ARG A 255 18.42 17.10 5.47
N ASN A 256 17.23 17.07 4.86
CA ASN A 256 16.05 17.79 5.32
C ASN A 256 15.13 16.92 6.20
N LEU A 257 15.61 15.74 6.63
CA LEU A 257 14.81 14.80 7.40
C LEU A 257 14.59 15.33 8.82
N GLU A 258 13.33 15.47 9.21
CA GLU A 258 12.92 15.99 10.52
C GLU A 258 12.55 14.86 11.48
N VAL A 259 11.94 13.80 10.95
CA VAL A 259 11.44 12.66 11.74
C VAL A 259 11.98 11.35 11.17
N VAL A 260 12.58 10.55 12.04
CA VAL A 260 12.99 9.17 11.76
C VAL A 260 12.42 8.24 12.82
N GLU A 261 11.50 7.37 12.42
CA GLU A 261 10.96 6.32 13.26
C GLU A 261 11.49 4.97 12.76
N VAL A 262 12.29 4.29 13.58
CA VAL A 262 12.85 2.98 13.23
C VAL A 262 12.17 1.89 14.04
N PHE A 263 11.56 0.93 13.37
CA PHE A 263 11.01 -0.25 14.03
C PHE A 263 12.04 -1.39 14.08
N LEU A 264 12.34 -1.80 15.31
CA LEU A 264 13.24 -2.91 15.62
C LEU A 264 12.39 -4.13 15.95
N GLN A 265 12.53 -5.20 15.17
CA GLN A 265 11.98 -6.49 15.56
C GLN A 265 12.79 -6.99 16.76
N ARG A 266 12.22 -6.91 17.96
CA ARG A 266 12.78 -7.69 19.08
C ARG A 266 12.64 -9.14 18.69
N TYR A 267 13.76 -9.85 18.52
CA TYR A 267 13.77 -11.31 18.52
C TYR A 267 12.90 -11.75 19.71
N ARG A 268 11.77 -12.42 19.45
CA ARG A 268 11.17 -13.23 20.50
C ARG A 268 12.23 -14.29 20.80
N PRO A 269 12.77 -14.38 22.02
CA PRO A 269 13.62 -15.51 22.36
C PRO A 269 12.75 -16.74 22.10
N HIS A 270 13.19 -17.57 21.15
CA HIS A 270 12.70 -18.94 21.11
C HIS A 270 12.94 -19.47 22.51
N SER A 271 11.86 -19.89 23.18
CA SER A 271 11.93 -20.53 24.47
C SER A 271 12.90 -21.69 24.35
N ILE A 272 14.13 -21.50 24.81
CA ILE A 272 15.04 -22.61 25.10
C ILE A 272 14.42 -23.23 26.35
N LEU A 273 13.57 -24.23 26.13
CA LEU A 273 13.34 -25.25 27.13
C LEU A 273 14.70 -25.95 27.30
N MET A 274 15.47 -25.49 28.29
CA MET A 274 16.47 -26.34 28.91
C MET A 274 15.66 -27.43 29.64
N GLY A 275 15.54 -28.58 29.00
CA GLY A 275 15.16 -29.81 29.67
C GLY A 275 16.25 -30.21 30.65
N GLU A 276 15.80 -30.60 31.84
CA GLU A 276 16.58 -31.18 32.94
C GLU A 276 17.37 -32.44 32.54
#